data_AF-A0A9D9Q5W4-F1
#
_entry.id   AF-A0A9D9Q5W4-F1
#
_cell.length_a   1.000
_cell.length_b   1.000
_cell.length_c   1.000
_cell.angle_alpha   90.00
_cell.angle_beta   90.00
_cell.angle_gamma   90.00
#
_symmetry.space_group_name_H-M   'P 1'
#
loop_
_entity.id
_entity.type
_entity.pdbx_description
1 polymer ?
#
loop_
_entity_poly.entity_id
_entity_poly.type
_entity_poly.pdbx_seq_one_letter_code
_entity_poly.pdbx_strand_id
1 'polypeptide(L)'
;MPTINVYQQYFLADCTANGVKRRAANVLLISDSEAGHIRYEVAVSFFPHTSDDDFALSYDAYFSRVVYEGSGRRSKKREEALLASLREEADALAAQAEGAIDWEHPLIEARRG
;
A
#
# COMPACT_ATOMS: atom_id res chain seq x y z
N MET A 1 -0.71 20.06 2.39
CA MET A 1 -0.46 18.96 3.35
C MET A 1 0.54 18.03 2.68
N PRO A 2 1.73 17.78 3.26
CA PRO A 2 2.71 16.92 2.64
C PRO A 2 2.35 15.44 2.89
N THR A 3 1.64 14.83 1.95
CA THR A 3 1.46 13.38 1.88
C THR A 3 2.71 12.76 1.25
N ILE A 4 3.28 11.75 1.89
CA ILE A 4 4.51 11.09 1.42
C ILE A 4 4.31 9.58 1.41
N ASN A 5 4.64 8.95 0.29
CA ASN A 5 4.78 7.49 0.22
C ASN A 5 6.12 7.11 0.83
N VAL A 6 6.10 6.77 2.13
CA VAL A 6 7.26 6.26 2.87
C VAL A 6 7.77 4.99 2.19
N TYR A 7 6.84 4.17 1.71
CA TYR A 7 7.12 3.00 0.90
C TYR A 7 6.04 2.84 -0.17
N GLN A 8 6.46 2.40 -1.36
CA GLN A 8 5.58 2.00 -2.44
C GLN A 8 6.23 0.87 -3.23
N GLN A 9 5.51 -0.22 -3.43
CA GLN A 9 5.96 -1.31 -4.30
C GLN A 9 4.77 -2.00 -4.97
N TYR A 10 5.02 -2.51 -6.17
CA TYR A 10 4.02 -3.22 -6.96
C TYR A 10 4.38 -4.70 -7.02
N PHE A 11 3.36 -5.55 -6.94
CA PHE A 11 3.49 -7.00 -6.90
C PHE A 11 2.50 -7.63 -7.86
N LEU A 12 2.80 -8.84 -8.31
CA LEU A 12 1.74 -9.72 -8.79
C LEU A 12 0.76 -9.99 -7.65
N ALA A 13 -0.51 -10.14 -8.00
CA ALA A 13 -1.57 -10.38 -7.04
C ALA A 13 -2.75 -11.08 -7.73
N ASP A 14 -3.68 -11.63 -6.96
CA ASP A 14 -4.95 -12.10 -7.47
C ASP A 14 -6.06 -11.49 -6.62
N CYS A 15 -7.04 -10.85 -7.25
CA CYS A 15 -8.24 -10.36 -6.60
C CYS A 15 -9.36 -10.29 -7.64
N THR A 16 -10.59 -10.59 -7.23
CA THR A 16 -11.78 -10.32 -8.06
C THR A 16 -12.66 -9.32 -7.33
N ALA A 17 -12.78 -8.12 -7.89
CA ALA A 17 -13.68 -7.10 -7.37
C ALA A 17 -14.63 -6.65 -8.49
N ASN A 18 -15.92 -6.55 -8.18
CA ASN A 18 -16.97 -6.17 -9.13
C ASN A 18 -16.99 -7.00 -10.43
N GLY A 19 -16.64 -8.29 -10.35
CA GLY A 19 -16.60 -9.19 -11.50
C GLY A 19 -15.38 -9.02 -12.43
N VAL A 20 -14.42 -8.15 -12.07
CA VAL A 20 -13.18 -7.93 -12.82
C VAL A 20 -12.00 -8.55 -12.09
N LYS A 21 -11.25 -9.40 -12.78
CA LYS A 21 -10.02 -9.99 -12.27
C LYS A 21 -8.89 -8.97 -12.29
N ARG A 22 -8.23 -8.80 -11.15
CA ARG A 22 -7.08 -7.95 -10.92
C ARG A 22 -5.86 -8.83 -10.68
N ARG A 23 -4.77 -8.52 -11.37
CA ARG A 23 -3.56 -9.37 -11.44
C ARG A 23 -2.33 -8.75 -10.79
N ALA A 24 -2.47 -7.55 -10.26
CA ALA A 24 -1.41 -6.86 -9.56
C ALA A 24 -1.97 -6.05 -8.39
N ALA A 25 -1.10 -5.77 -7.43
CA ALA A 25 -1.37 -4.93 -6.28
C ALA A 25 -0.27 -3.89 -6.11
N ASN A 26 -0.68 -2.66 -5.75
CA ASN A 26 0.20 -1.60 -5.28
C ASN A 26 0.10 -1.53 -3.75
N VAL A 27 1.21 -1.75 -3.06
CA VAL A 27 1.31 -1.72 -1.60
C VAL A 27 2.02 -0.44 -1.18
N LEU A 28 1.39 0.30 -0.27
CA LEU A 28 1.81 1.63 0.14
C LEU A 28 1.89 1.72 1.68
N LEU A 29 2.93 2.42 2.15
CA LEU A 29 2.94 3.02 3.48
C LEU A 29 2.96 4.54 3.30
N ILE A 30 1.88 5.20 3.68
CA ILE A 30 1.64 6.61 3.46
C ILE A 30 1.79 7.34 4.79
N SER A 31 2.52 8.45 4.80
CA SER A 31 2.55 9.38 5.91
C SER A 31 1.82 10.66 5.50
N ASP A 32 0.89 11.11 6.34
CA ASP A 32 0.30 12.44 6.30
C ASP A 32 0.68 13.19 7.57
N SER A 33 0.96 14.49 7.43
CA SER A 33 1.27 15.38 8.54
C SER A 33 0.48 16.67 8.41
N GLU A 34 -0.40 16.92 9.37
CA GLU A 34 -1.22 18.13 9.45
C GLU A 34 -1.16 18.71 10.86
N ALA A 35 -0.90 20.02 10.98
CA ALA A 35 -0.95 20.76 12.26
C ALA A 35 -0.19 20.12 13.44
N GLY A 36 0.93 19.44 13.18
CA GLY A 36 1.71 18.74 14.22
C GLY A 36 1.15 17.39 14.64
N HIS A 37 0.16 16.87 13.91
CA HIS A 37 -0.32 15.49 13.97
C HIS A 37 0.22 14.73 12.76
N ILE A 38 0.64 13.50 13.01
CA ILE A 38 1.12 12.58 11.99
C ILE A 38 0.25 11.33 11.99
N ARG A 39 -0.12 10.92 10.79
CA ARG A 39 -0.85 9.69 10.49
C ARG A 39 -0.03 8.82 9.56
N TYR A 40 0.05 7.54 9.87
CA TYR A 40 0.58 6.53 8.96
C TYR A 40 -0.54 5.57 8.57
N GLU A 41 -0.65 5.31 7.27
CA GLU A 41 -1.66 4.46 6.68
C GLU A 41 -0.99 3.40 5.80
N VAL A 42 -1.39 2.14 5.97
CA VAL A 42 -1.06 1.09 5.00
C VAL A 42 -2.22 1.01 4.02
N ALA A 43 -1.89 0.93 2.74
CA ALA A 43 -2.88 0.78 1.69
C ALA A 43 -2.47 -0.27 0.65
N VAL A 44 -3.47 -0.95 0.11
CA VAL A 44 -3.35 -1.93 -0.97
C VAL A 44 -4.36 -1.56 -2.05
N SER A 45 -3.89 -1.38 -3.27
CA SER A 45 -4.75 -1.15 -4.44
C SER A 45 -4.54 -2.26 -5.46
N PHE A 46 -5.58 -3.04 -5.74
CA PHE A 46 -5.55 -4.02 -6.81
C PHE A 46 -5.95 -3.40 -8.14
N PHE A 47 -5.30 -3.83 -9.24
CA PHE A 47 -5.60 -3.34 -10.59
C PHE A 47 -5.49 -4.46 -11.65
N PRO A 48 -6.18 -4.32 -12.80
CA PRO A 48 -6.30 -5.37 -13.82
C PRO A 48 -4.97 -5.88 -14.38
N HIS A 49 -3.93 -5.03 -14.38
CA HIS A 49 -2.58 -5.24 -14.93
C HIS A 49 -2.55 -6.21 -16.13
N THR A 50 -2.77 -5.63 -17.29
CA THR A 50 -2.75 -6.29 -18.60
C THR A 50 -1.50 -5.93 -19.41
N SER A 51 -0.80 -4.83 -19.08
CA SER A 51 0.51 -4.46 -19.61
C SER A 51 1.34 -3.60 -18.64
N ASP A 52 2.63 -3.42 -18.95
CA ASP A 52 3.57 -2.55 -18.20
C ASP A 52 3.15 -1.06 -18.21
N ASP A 53 2.20 -0.65 -19.04
CA ASP A 53 1.69 0.73 -19.05
C ASP A 53 0.62 0.98 -17.97
N ASP A 54 0.11 -0.08 -17.32
CA ASP A 54 -1.01 -0.02 -16.38
C ASP A 54 -0.66 0.49 -14.97
N PHE A 55 0.60 0.87 -14.70
CA PHE A 55 1.04 1.37 -13.37
C PHE A 55 0.39 2.70 -12.95
N ALA A 56 -0.38 3.34 -13.83
CA ALA A 56 -1.06 4.61 -13.59
C ALA A 56 -2.48 4.50 -12.98
N LEU A 57 -3.03 3.30 -12.80
CA LEU A 57 -4.40 3.11 -12.30
C LEU A 57 -4.44 2.99 -10.76
N SER A 58 -4.83 4.08 -10.09
CA SER A 58 -4.75 4.20 -8.63
C SER A 58 -6.04 3.98 -7.85
N TYR A 59 -7.17 3.60 -8.47
CA TYR A 59 -8.49 3.68 -7.80
C TYR A 59 -9.45 2.51 -8.00
N ASP A 60 -9.02 1.36 -8.51
CA ASP A 60 -9.98 0.31 -8.90
C ASP A 60 -10.47 -0.54 -7.72
N ALA A 61 -9.58 -0.98 -6.82
CA ALA A 61 -9.95 -1.68 -5.58
C ALA A 61 -8.97 -1.33 -4.46
N TYR A 62 -9.22 -0.19 -3.81
CA TYR A 62 -8.38 0.41 -2.79
C TYR A 62 -8.87 0.05 -1.38
N PHE A 63 -7.98 -0.52 -0.58
CA PHE A 63 -8.19 -0.87 0.82
C PHE A 63 -7.10 -0.22 1.65
N SER A 64 -7.46 0.37 2.79
CA SER A 64 -6.49 1.03 3.65
C SER A 64 -6.85 0.92 5.11
N ARG A 65 -5.84 1.09 5.96
CA ARG A 65 -5.98 1.11 7.42
C ARG A 65 -4.92 2.02 8.03
N VAL A 66 -5.35 2.82 9.00
CA VAL A 66 -4.45 3.61 9.83
C VAL A 66 -3.72 2.68 10.79
N VAL A 67 -2.40 2.68 10.72
CA VAL A 67 -1.52 1.86 11.56
C VAL A 67 -0.90 2.66 12.70
N TYR A 68 -0.89 3.98 12.59
CA TYR A 68 -0.45 4.88 13.64
C TYR A 68 -1.05 6.26 13.46
N GLU A 69 -1.44 6.89 14.56
CA GLU A 69 -1.78 8.31 14.61
C GLU A 69 -1.28 8.92 15.92
N GLY A 70 -0.77 10.14 15.87
CA GLY A 70 -0.42 10.87 17.08
C GLY A 70 0.24 12.22 16.82
N SER A 71 0.51 12.96 17.88
CA SER A 71 1.23 14.23 17.80
C SER A 71 2.72 14.02 17.52
N GLY A 72 3.32 14.93 16.77
CA GLY A 72 4.75 14.98 16.49
C GLY A 72 5.09 15.05 14.99
N ARG A 73 6.30 14.59 14.66
CA ARG A 73 6.86 14.57 13.30
C ARG A 73 7.19 13.15 12.87
N ARG A 74 7.51 12.99 11.57
CA ARG A 74 8.04 11.74 11.01
C ARG A 74 9.27 11.27 11.78
N SER A 75 9.38 9.96 11.95
CA SER A 75 10.51 9.32 12.62
C SER A 75 10.93 8.09 11.83
N LYS A 76 12.19 8.06 11.36
CA LYS A 76 12.75 6.91 10.64
C LYS A 76 12.64 5.61 11.45
N LYS A 77 12.89 5.68 12.76
CA LYS A 77 12.73 4.54 13.67
C LYS A 77 11.30 4.00 13.69
N ARG A 78 10.30 4.88 13.62
CA ARG A 78 8.89 4.48 13.56
C ARG A 78 8.56 3.86 12.20
N GLU A 79 9.05 4.47 11.13
CA GLU A 79 8.86 3.98 9.78
C GLU A 79 9.44 2.58 9.60
N GLU A 80 10.65 2.31 10.11
CA GLU A 80 11.23 0.97 10.12
C GLU A 80 10.37 -0.05 10.89
N ALA A 81 9.82 0.34 12.04
CA ALA A 81 8.92 -0.52 12.81
C ALA A 81 7.61 -0.82 12.05
N LEU A 82 7.04 0.19 11.38
CA LEU A 82 5.83 0.03 10.57
C LEU A 82 6.10 -0.78 9.29
N LEU A 83 7.29 -0.65 8.70
CA LEU A 83 7.71 -1.46 7.56
C LEU A 83 7.87 -2.94 7.93
N ALA A 84 8.30 -3.23 9.17
CA ALA A 84 8.40 -4.61 9.64
C ALA A 84 7.02 -5.31 9.74
N SER A 85 5.96 -4.57 10.04
CA SER A 85 4.58 -5.08 10.06
C SER A 85 3.84 -4.91 8.73
N LEU A 86 4.43 -4.24 7.73
CA LEU A 86 3.74 -3.86 6.50
C LEU A 86 3.11 -5.05 5.77
N ARG A 87 3.84 -6.17 5.68
CA ARG A 87 3.37 -7.37 5.01
C ARG A 87 2.11 -7.95 5.65
N GLU A 88 2.13 -8.12 6.97
CA GLU A 88 0.98 -8.58 7.74
C GLU A 88 -0.23 -7.65 7.55
N GLU A 89 0.03 -6.33 7.62
CA GLU A 89 -1.02 -5.33 7.49
C GLU A 89 -1.64 -5.31 6.09
N ALA A 90 -0.82 -5.48 5.05
CA ALA A 90 -1.24 -5.54 3.66
C ALA A 90 -1.94 -6.86 3.32
N ASP A 91 -1.49 -8.00 3.84
CA ASP A 91 -2.14 -9.30 3.66
C ASP A 91 -3.54 -9.29 4.32
N ALA A 92 -3.69 -8.65 5.48
CA ALA A 92 -4.99 -8.47 6.12
C ALA A 92 -5.95 -7.58 5.31
N LEU A 93 -5.43 -6.58 4.58
CA LEU A 93 -6.23 -5.77 3.64
C LEU A 93 -6.56 -6.55 2.36
N ALA A 94 -5.62 -7.33 1.84
CA ALA A 94 -5.83 -8.20 0.69
C ALA A 94 -6.92 -9.24 0.96
N ALA A 95 -6.92 -9.85 2.16
CA ALA A 95 -7.93 -10.82 2.56
C ALA A 95 -9.35 -10.22 2.61
N GLN A 96 -9.50 -8.93 2.99
CA GLN A 96 -10.79 -8.23 2.95
C GLN A 96 -11.33 -8.06 1.52
N ALA A 97 -10.42 -8.04 0.53
CA ALA A 97 -10.73 -7.97 -0.88
C ALA A 97 -10.91 -9.35 -1.53
N GLU A 98 -10.92 -10.43 -0.74
CA GLU A 98 -10.81 -11.81 -1.22
C GLU A 98 -9.62 -11.99 -2.18
N GLY A 99 -8.53 -11.26 -1.91
CA GLY A 99 -7.33 -11.24 -2.74
C GLY A 99 -6.08 -11.71 -2.01
N ALA A 100 -5.01 -11.93 -2.78
CA ALA A 100 -3.70 -12.34 -2.31
C ALA A 100 -2.60 -11.57 -3.04
N ILE A 101 -1.56 -11.18 -2.29
CA ILE A 101 -0.36 -10.50 -2.82
C ILE A 101 0.75 -11.53 -2.95
N ASP A 102 1.39 -11.58 -4.12
CA ASP A 102 2.56 -12.40 -4.37
C ASP A 102 3.85 -11.63 -4.06
N TRP A 103 4.31 -11.80 -2.82
CA TRP A 103 5.51 -11.13 -2.31
C TRP A 103 6.82 -11.58 -2.96
N GLU A 104 6.82 -12.75 -3.61
CA GLU A 104 8.02 -13.30 -4.25
C GLU A 104 8.23 -12.71 -5.66
N HIS A 105 7.19 -12.09 -6.23
CA HIS A 105 7.21 -11.52 -7.59
C HIS A 105 6.89 -10.01 -7.58
N PRO A 106 7.83 -9.17 -7.11
CA PRO A 106 7.70 -7.73 -7.27
C PRO A 106 7.79 -7.35 -8.74
N LEU A 107 6.87 -6.49 -9.20
CA LEU A 107 6.84 -5.98 -10.57
C LEU A 107 7.89 -4.90 -10.79
N ILE A 108 8.18 -4.11 -9.75
CA ILE A 108 9.23 -3.08 -9.75
C ILE A 108 9.93 -3.02 -8.38
N GLU A 109 11.08 -2.35 -8.35
CA GLU A 109 11.77 -2.04 -7.09
C GLU A 109 10.94 -1.13 -6.18
N ALA A 110 11.08 -1.33 -4.88
CA ALA A 110 10.44 -0.47 -3.89
C ALA A 110 10.94 0.98 -3.98
N ARG A 111 10.00 1.91 -3.99
CA ARG A 111 10.27 3.35 -3.84
C ARG A 111 10.15 3.73 -2.37
N ARG A 112 11.04 4.58 -1.88
CA ARG A 112 11.04 5.09 -0.50
C ARG A 112 11.18 6.61 -0.49
N GLY A 113 10.36 7.30 0.30
CA GLY A 113 10.30 8.76 0.42
C GLY A 113 10.29 9.30 1.85
#